data_AF-A0A662HXV6-F1
#
_entry.id   AF-A0A662HXV6-F1
#
_cell.length_a   1.000
_cell.length_b   1.000
_cell.length_c   1.000
_cell.angle_alpha   90.00
_cell.angle_beta   90.00
_cell.angle_gamma   90.00
#
_symmetry.space_group_name_H-M   'P 1'
#
loop_
_entity.id
_entity.type
_entity.pdbx_description
1 polymer ?
#
loop_
_entity_poly.entity_id
_entity_poly.type
_entity_poly.pdbx_seq_one_letter_code
_entity_poly.pdbx_strand_id
1 'polypeptide(L)'
;MESYDEIIGFNYVDENEWINWIREKLLPLYKQLSIILKLREYLENILKTNFKDALSKQSIKEILLGGVTEEGEYSANSLAKLYKDALGVSINPKEWIAYCKAGLDPAENGIKCMFEDTFFLAFVNEIKELVERVLFRVGIEPQTIEDREIEEIVDFPEKLLEIIRELYKSIVSISANHDYHMFFILNTRCIPRFFIEKAYPKLRENFEKVSKILELEEKFVPNVSDEKIRINYTLIGHKENGLASILFELNEKIWGKIPQVKIFENVGIIVRDLKTEYYNNAKQALEKIGWKKPDYIRLSDPPGTKHVRGYSGPWYYTYYIEGIMI
;
A
#
# COMPACT_ATOMS: atom_id res chain seq x y z
N MET A 1 26.13 18.15 -9.53
CA MET A 1 25.13 17.38 -8.78
C MET A 1 25.94 16.40 -7.94
N GLU A 2 25.94 16.62 -6.63
CA GLU A 2 26.40 15.62 -5.67
C GLU A 2 25.62 14.33 -5.96
N SER A 3 26.33 13.21 -5.96
CA SER A 3 25.72 11.92 -6.28
C SER A 3 24.75 11.52 -5.18
N TYR A 4 23.83 10.59 -5.45
CA TYR A 4 22.97 10.09 -4.38
C TYR A 4 23.78 9.43 -3.25
N ASP A 5 25.01 8.99 -3.48
CA ASP A 5 25.88 8.45 -2.43
C ASP A 5 26.19 9.44 -1.29
N GLU A 6 26.06 10.75 -1.56
CA GLU A 6 26.31 11.84 -0.61
C GLU A 6 25.01 12.33 0.06
N ILE A 7 23.86 12.05 -0.55
CA ILE A 7 22.53 12.46 -0.10
C ILE A 7 21.83 11.32 0.67
N ILE A 8 22.14 10.07 0.31
CA ILE A 8 21.45 8.90 0.81
C ILE A 8 22.00 8.46 2.16
N GLY A 9 21.11 8.37 3.14
CA GLY A 9 21.40 7.93 4.50
C GLY A 9 21.43 6.41 4.70
N PHE A 10 21.55 5.60 3.64
CA PHE A 10 21.57 4.14 3.73
C PHE A 10 22.58 3.48 2.79
N ASN A 11 23.04 2.28 3.15
CA ASN A 11 24.05 1.55 2.39
C ASN A 11 23.43 0.55 1.39
N TYR A 12 23.00 1.03 0.22
CA TYR A 12 22.30 0.22 -0.78
C TYR A 12 23.12 -0.95 -1.35
N VAL A 13 24.44 -1.01 -1.14
CA VAL A 13 25.30 -2.13 -1.56
C VAL A 13 25.45 -3.22 -0.48
N ASP A 14 24.91 -3.01 0.72
CA ASP A 14 24.97 -3.98 1.81
C ASP A 14 23.67 -4.78 1.90
N GLU A 15 23.79 -6.11 1.94
CA GLU A 15 22.66 -7.03 2.05
C GLU A 15 21.98 -6.90 3.42
N ASN A 16 22.77 -6.70 4.48
CA ASN A 16 22.24 -6.56 5.83
C ASN A 16 21.40 -5.29 5.99
N GLU A 17 21.77 -4.21 5.30
CA GLU A 17 20.99 -2.98 5.25
C GLU A 17 19.57 -3.25 4.73
N TRP A 18 19.44 -3.98 3.63
CA TRP A 18 18.13 -4.34 3.07
C TRP A 18 17.31 -5.24 3.99
N ILE A 19 17.95 -6.26 4.59
CA ILE A 19 17.28 -7.17 5.53
C ILE A 19 16.80 -6.41 6.77
N ASN A 20 17.63 -5.51 7.31
CA ASN A 20 17.28 -4.71 8.48
C ASN A 20 16.14 -3.73 8.17
N TRP A 21 16.20 -3.02 7.04
CA TRP A 21 15.12 -2.14 6.60
C TRP A 21 13.80 -2.91 6.42
N ILE A 22 13.82 -4.07 5.74
CA ILE A 22 12.62 -4.92 5.59
C ILE A 22 12.09 -5.34 6.96
N ARG A 23 12.97 -5.76 7.86
CA ARG A 23 12.58 -6.17 9.23
C ARG A 23 11.92 -5.03 9.99
N GLU A 24 12.54 -3.85 9.97
CA GLU A 24 12.08 -2.67 10.71
C GLU A 24 10.77 -2.11 10.17
N LYS A 25 10.58 -2.15 8.85
CA LYS A 25 9.43 -1.53 8.19
C LYS A 25 8.26 -2.48 7.96
N LEU A 26 8.55 -3.70 7.50
CA LEU A 26 7.51 -4.63 7.05
C LEU A 26 7.00 -5.55 8.16
N LEU A 27 7.78 -5.87 9.20
CA LEU A 27 7.24 -6.67 10.32
C LEU A 27 6.18 -5.92 11.14
N PRO A 28 6.35 -4.62 11.49
CA PRO A 28 5.29 -3.88 12.16
C PRO A 28 4.05 -3.74 11.28
N LEU A 29 4.24 -3.48 9.98
CA LEU A 29 3.13 -3.42 9.02
C LEU A 29 2.39 -4.75 8.94
N TYR A 30 3.12 -5.87 8.83
CA TYR A 30 2.55 -7.22 8.87
C TYR A 30 1.72 -7.46 10.12
N LYS A 31 2.21 -6.99 11.28
CA LYS A 31 1.50 -7.12 12.56
C LYS A 31 0.12 -6.49 12.48
N GLN A 32 0.06 -5.22 12.09
CA GLN A 32 -1.18 -4.45 12.06
C GLN A 32 -2.18 -5.04 11.08
N LEU A 33 -1.72 -5.45 9.90
CA LEU A 33 -2.55 -6.12 8.89
C LEU A 33 -3.13 -7.43 9.43
N SER A 34 -2.29 -8.23 10.09
CA SER A 34 -2.70 -9.53 10.65
C SER A 34 -3.66 -9.39 11.82
N ILE A 35 -3.48 -8.38 12.68
CA ILE A 35 -4.41 -8.08 13.78
C ILE A 35 -5.81 -7.78 13.23
N ILE A 36 -5.91 -6.94 12.20
CA ILE A 36 -7.20 -6.57 11.59
C ILE A 36 -7.93 -7.81 11.05
N LEU A 37 -7.22 -8.66 10.30
CA LEU A 37 -7.82 -9.87 9.71
C LEU A 37 -8.21 -10.88 10.78
N LYS A 38 -7.35 -11.11 11.79
CA LYS A 38 -7.68 -12.02 12.89
C LYS A 38 -8.83 -11.51 13.76
N LEU A 39 -8.90 -10.21 14.01
CA LEU A 39 -10.03 -9.61 14.72
C LEU A 39 -11.34 -9.84 13.95
N ARG A 40 -11.31 -9.67 12.63
CA ARG A 40 -12.46 -9.94 11.75
C ARG A 40 -12.91 -11.40 11.85
N GLU A 41 -11.98 -12.34 11.81
CA GLU A 41 -12.23 -13.78 11.93
C GLU A 41 -12.78 -14.14 13.32
N TYR A 42 -12.16 -13.63 14.38
CA TYR A 42 -12.57 -13.85 15.77
C TYR A 42 -14.01 -13.38 16.01
N LEU A 43 -14.34 -12.16 15.57
CA LEU A 43 -15.71 -11.63 15.66
C LEU A 43 -16.70 -12.48 14.87
N GLU A 44 -16.33 -12.97 13.69
CA GLU A 44 -17.17 -13.88 12.92
C GLU A 44 -17.49 -15.15 13.69
N ASN A 45 -16.46 -15.78 14.26
CA ASN A 45 -16.58 -17.04 14.95
C ASN A 45 -17.48 -16.94 16.18
N ILE A 46 -17.32 -15.91 17.00
CA ILE A 46 -18.14 -15.75 18.22
C ILE A 46 -19.58 -15.34 17.90
N LEU A 47 -19.77 -14.44 16.93
CA LEU A 47 -21.10 -13.88 16.63
C LEU A 47 -21.94 -14.78 15.72
N LYS A 48 -21.33 -15.65 14.90
CA LYS A 48 -22.07 -16.68 14.14
C LYS A 48 -22.41 -17.88 14.99
N THR A 49 -21.48 -18.34 15.83
CA THR A 49 -21.67 -19.55 16.63
C THR A 49 -22.58 -19.31 17.83
N ASN A 50 -22.42 -18.17 18.52
CA ASN A 50 -23.10 -17.94 19.78
C ASN A 50 -23.46 -16.47 20.00
N PHE A 51 -24.27 -15.92 19.08
CA PHE A 51 -24.66 -14.51 19.06
C PHE A 51 -25.24 -14.03 20.40
N LYS A 52 -26.14 -14.81 21.00
CA LYS A 52 -26.82 -14.44 22.26
C LYS A 52 -25.84 -14.36 23.43
N ASP A 53 -24.99 -15.37 23.58
CA ASP A 53 -23.99 -15.37 24.66
C ASP A 53 -22.93 -14.29 24.42
N ALA A 54 -22.54 -14.03 23.18
CA ALA A 54 -21.62 -12.94 22.85
C ALA A 54 -22.18 -11.58 23.26
N LEU A 55 -23.49 -11.34 23.06
CA LEU A 55 -24.17 -10.13 23.51
C LEU A 55 -24.25 -9.98 25.03
N SER A 56 -23.94 -11.00 25.83
CA SER A 56 -23.80 -10.82 27.29
C SER A 56 -22.61 -9.92 27.64
N LYS A 57 -21.59 -9.84 26.77
CA LYS A 57 -20.45 -8.95 26.91
C LYS A 57 -20.81 -7.54 26.49
N GLN A 58 -20.58 -6.58 27.39
CA GLN A 58 -20.83 -5.16 27.12
C GLN A 58 -20.04 -4.64 25.92
N SER A 59 -18.78 -5.05 25.79
CA SER A 59 -17.93 -4.64 24.67
C SER A 59 -18.42 -5.12 23.30
N ILE A 60 -19.05 -6.30 23.22
CA ILE A 60 -19.70 -6.76 21.99
C ILE A 60 -20.92 -5.89 21.64
N LYS A 61 -21.70 -5.47 22.65
CA LYS A 61 -22.79 -4.50 22.41
C LYS A 61 -22.24 -3.17 21.90
N GLU A 62 -21.11 -2.71 22.44
CA GLU A 62 -20.45 -1.47 21.98
C GLU A 62 -19.94 -1.59 20.55
N ILE A 63 -19.38 -2.74 20.16
CA ILE A 63 -18.98 -3.03 18.77
C ILE A 63 -20.19 -2.97 17.83
N LEU A 64 -21.37 -3.43 18.25
CA LEU A 64 -22.53 -3.54 17.38
C LEU A 64 -23.48 -2.33 17.42
N LEU A 65 -23.50 -1.58 18.51
CA LEU A 65 -24.46 -0.51 18.80
C LEU A 65 -23.84 0.77 19.35
N GLY A 66 -22.54 0.79 19.64
CA GLY A 66 -21.86 1.96 20.20
C GLY A 66 -22.01 3.17 19.28
N GLY A 67 -22.70 4.21 19.77
CA GLY A 67 -23.01 5.42 19.01
C GLY A 67 -24.21 5.33 18.07
N VAL A 68 -25.09 4.34 18.24
CA VAL A 68 -26.43 4.27 17.61
C VAL A 68 -27.44 5.10 18.42
N THR A 69 -28.25 5.90 17.74
CA THR A 69 -29.28 6.75 18.37
C THR A 69 -30.60 6.01 18.65
N GLU A 70 -31.53 6.66 19.36
CA GLU A 70 -32.87 6.12 19.64
C GLU A 70 -33.75 5.94 18.38
N GLU A 71 -33.31 6.46 17.23
CA GLU A 71 -33.93 6.27 15.92
C GLU A 71 -33.27 5.11 15.13
N GLY A 72 -32.22 4.50 15.67
CA GLY A 72 -31.44 3.47 15.01
C GLY A 72 -30.49 4.02 13.93
N GLU A 73 -30.09 5.30 14.05
CA GLU A 73 -29.12 5.92 13.15
C GLU A 73 -27.72 5.94 13.78
N TYR A 74 -26.67 5.89 12.95
CA TYR A 74 -25.30 6.03 13.44
C TYR A 74 -24.94 7.51 13.65
N SER A 75 -24.46 7.85 14.84
CA SER A 75 -23.85 9.16 15.11
C SER A 75 -22.53 9.35 14.35
N ALA A 76 -22.03 10.59 14.29
CA ALA A 76 -20.81 10.95 13.55
C ALA A 76 -19.57 10.18 14.01
N ASN A 77 -19.44 9.92 15.31
CA ASN A 77 -18.32 9.18 15.92
C ASN A 77 -18.75 7.78 16.38
N SER A 78 -19.67 7.15 15.65
CA SER A 78 -20.20 5.83 15.99
C SER A 78 -19.12 4.74 15.89
N LEU A 79 -18.86 4.08 17.02
CA LEU A 79 -17.99 2.92 17.10
C LEU A 79 -18.54 1.76 16.26
N ALA A 80 -19.86 1.53 16.32
CA ALA A 80 -20.49 0.48 15.53
C ALA A 80 -20.34 0.72 14.03
N LYS A 81 -20.39 1.99 13.60
CA LYS A 81 -20.13 2.35 12.21
C LYS A 81 -18.68 2.12 11.82
N LEU A 82 -17.70 2.37 12.71
CA LEU A 82 -16.30 2.05 12.44
C LEU A 82 -16.11 0.55 12.19
N TYR A 83 -16.67 -0.31 13.04
CA TYR A 83 -16.59 -1.76 12.87
C TYR A 83 -17.32 -2.24 11.61
N LYS A 84 -18.47 -1.64 11.28
CA LYS A 84 -19.17 -1.90 10.02
C LYS A 84 -18.32 -1.51 8.80
N ASP A 85 -17.80 -0.29 8.76
CA ASP A 85 -17.11 0.24 7.58
C ASP A 85 -15.70 -0.37 7.43
N ALA A 86 -15.02 -0.69 8.54
CA ALA A 86 -13.71 -1.32 8.54
C ALA A 86 -13.81 -2.83 8.31
N LEU A 87 -14.57 -3.53 9.16
CA LEU A 87 -14.58 -4.99 9.24
C LEU A 87 -15.85 -5.62 8.66
N GLY A 88 -16.86 -4.82 8.28
CA GLY A 88 -18.12 -5.36 7.75
C GLY A 88 -18.96 -6.07 8.82
N VAL A 89 -18.65 -5.87 10.10
CA VAL A 89 -19.36 -6.50 11.23
C VAL A 89 -20.45 -5.54 11.69
N SER A 90 -21.72 -5.94 11.55
CA SER A 90 -22.83 -5.08 11.96
C SER A 90 -24.14 -5.83 12.21
N ILE A 91 -25.09 -5.17 12.85
CA ILE A 91 -26.50 -5.58 12.90
C ILE A 91 -27.37 -4.51 12.23
N ASN A 92 -28.67 -4.76 12.11
CA ASN A 92 -29.63 -3.73 11.70
C ASN A 92 -30.04 -2.87 12.92
N PRO A 93 -29.50 -1.65 13.08
CA PRO A 93 -29.76 -0.84 14.27
C PRO A 93 -31.23 -0.40 14.39
N LYS A 94 -31.91 -0.14 13.26
CA LYS A 94 -33.33 0.28 13.27
C LYS A 94 -34.24 -0.82 13.79
N GLU A 95 -33.99 -2.04 13.32
CA GLU A 95 -34.72 -3.22 13.76
C GLU A 95 -34.43 -3.54 15.22
N TRP A 96 -33.16 -3.41 15.65
CA TRP A 96 -32.78 -3.56 17.05
C TRP A 96 -33.58 -2.63 17.97
N ILE A 97 -33.59 -1.35 17.63
CA ILE A 97 -34.31 -0.34 18.40
C ILE A 97 -35.83 -0.56 18.36
N ALA A 98 -36.39 -1.01 17.24
CA ALA A 98 -37.82 -1.32 17.13
C ALA A 98 -38.22 -2.46 18.09
N TYR A 99 -37.42 -3.53 18.18
CA TYR A 99 -37.67 -4.61 19.15
C TYR A 99 -37.56 -4.13 20.58
N CYS A 100 -36.54 -3.33 20.92
CA CYS A 100 -36.41 -2.76 22.25
C CYS A 100 -37.62 -1.88 22.63
N LYS A 101 -38.12 -1.05 21.71
CA LYS A 101 -39.32 -0.21 21.93
C LYS A 101 -40.59 -1.03 22.11
N ALA A 102 -40.67 -2.21 21.50
CA ALA A 102 -41.76 -3.16 21.68
C ALA A 102 -41.65 -3.98 22.97
N GLY A 103 -40.61 -3.79 23.79
CA GLY A 103 -40.35 -4.58 25.00
C GLY A 103 -39.89 -6.02 24.71
N LEU A 104 -39.37 -6.26 23.50
CA LEU A 104 -38.88 -7.56 23.05
C LEU A 104 -37.36 -7.60 23.10
N ASP A 105 -36.78 -8.76 23.42
CA ASP A 105 -35.34 -8.99 23.29
C ASP A 105 -34.98 -9.16 21.81
N PRO A 106 -34.20 -8.23 21.21
CA PRO A 106 -33.89 -8.31 19.78
C PRO A 106 -33.13 -9.59 19.39
N ALA A 107 -32.30 -10.13 20.28
CA ALA A 107 -31.53 -11.35 20.02
C ALA A 107 -32.42 -12.61 19.99
N GLU A 108 -33.51 -12.62 20.77
CA GLU A 108 -34.50 -13.71 20.73
C GLU A 108 -35.47 -13.58 19.56
N ASN A 109 -35.61 -12.38 19.00
CA ASN A 109 -36.58 -12.07 17.95
C ASN A 109 -35.97 -12.00 16.54
N GLY A 110 -34.83 -12.68 16.34
CA GLY A 110 -34.32 -12.98 15.00
C GLY A 110 -33.26 -12.03 14.47
N ILE A 111 -32.81 -11.03 15.23
CA ILE A 111 -31.65 -10.24 14.83
C ILE A 111 -30.41 -11.14 14.80
N LYS A 112 -29.62 -10.99 13.74
CA LYS A 112 -28.33 -11.65 13.56
C LYS A 112 -27.27 -10.64 13.17
N CYS A 113 -26.02 -10.94 13.52
CA CYS A 113 -24.89 -10.22 12.97
C CYS A 113 -24.74 -10.52 11.48
N MET A 114 -24.54 -9.47 10.71
CA MET A 114 -24.20 -9.47 9.30
C MET A 114 -22.69 -9.30 9.15
N PHE A 115 -22.17 -9.90 8.07
CA PHE A 115 -20.76 -9.89 7.71
C PHE A 115 -20.65 -9.55 6.23
N GLU A 116 -20.01 -8.43 5.93
CA GLU A 116 -19.81 -7.95 4.57
C GLU A 116 -18.31 -7.80 4.28
N ASP A 117 -17.91 -8.07 3.04
CA ASP A 117 -16.55 -7.73 2.61
C ASP A 117 -16.46 -6.23 2.40
N THR A 118 -15.46 -5.60 3.02
CA THR A 118 -15.22 -4.16 2.89
C THR A 118 -14.06 -3.89 1.94
N PHE A 119 -14.07 -2.72 1.31
CA PHE A 119 -12.91 -2.25 0.53
C PHE A 119 -11.65 -2.19 1.39
N PHE A 120 -11.79 -1.86 2.68
CA PHE A 120 -10.67 -1.82 3.62
C PHE A 120 -10.08 -3.21 3.88
N LEU A 121 -10.90 -4.23 4.11
CA LEU A 121 -10.42 -5.61 4.28
C LEU A 121 -9.73 -6.13 3.01
N ALA A 122 -10.31 -5.86 1.84
CA ALA A 122 -9.68 -6.22 0.57
C ALA A 122 -8.31 -5.55 0.40
N PHE A 123 -8.20 -4.26 0.74
CA PHE A 123 -6.94 -3.53 0.76
C PHE A 123 -5.94 -4.14 1.77
N VAL A 124 -6.36 -4.40 3.00
CA VAL A 124 -5.52 -5.02 4.05
C VAL A 124 -4.98 -6.38 3.58
N ASN A 125 -5.83 -7.23 2.99
CA ASN A 125 -5.42 -8.55 2.52
C ASN A 125 -4.39 -8.45 1.38
N GLU A 126 -4.62 -7.60 0.38
CA GLU A 126 -3.67 -7.41 -0.74
C GLU A 126 -2.30 -6.90 -0.26
N ILE A 127 -2.27 -5.93 0.66
CA ILE A 127 -1.01 -5.43 1.21
C ILE A 127 -0.32 -6.52 2.03
N LYS A 128 -1.08 -7.30 2.83
CA LYS A 128 -0.53 -8.39 3.63
C LYS A 128 0.12 -9.46 2.75
N GLU A 129 -0.52 -9.88 1.67
CA GLU A 129 0.02 -10.86 0.73
C GLU A 129 1.36 -10.41 0.14
N LEU A 130 1.47 -9.13 -0.24
CA LEU A 130 2.72 -8.56 -0.74
C LEU A 130 3.81 -8.53 0.32
N VAL A 131 3.46 -8.11 1.55
CA VAL A 131 4.39 -8.11 2.68
C VAL A 131 4.89 -9.52 3.00
N GLU A 132 4.01 -10.52 3.03
CA GLU A 132 4.38 -11.93 3.26
C GLU A 132 5.32 -12.45 2.19
N ARG A 133 5.07 -12.13 0.92
CA ARG A 133 5.96 -12.49 -0.19
C ARG A 133 7.36 -11.90 -0.01
N VAL A 134 7.46 -10.65 0.45
CA VAL A 134 8.75 -10.02 0.74
C VAL A 134 9.45 -10.71 1.91
N LEU A 135 8.76 -10.88 3.04
CA LEU A 135 9.32 -11.48 4.26
C LEU A 135 9.83 -12.90 4.00
N PHE A 136 9.02 -13.73 3.32
CA PHE A 136 9.40 -15.08 2.93
C PHE A 136 10.66 -15.10 2.07
N ARG A 137 10.76 -14.18 1.10
CA ARG A 137 11.87 -14.12 0.16
C ARG A 137 13.21 -13.73 0.81
N VAL A 138 13.18 -12.96 1.90
CA VAL A 138 14.37 -12.64 2.68
C VAL A 138 14.57 -13.55 3.90
N GLY A 139 13.77 -14.61 4.04
CA GLY A 139 13.88 -15.59 5.13
C GLY A 139 13.54 -15.01 6.51
N ILE A 140 12.66 -14.02 6.59
CA ILE A 140 12.17 -13.46 7.85
C ILE A 140 10.82 -14.12 8.17
N GLU A 141 10.78 -14.84 9.28
CA GLU A 141 9.54 -15.42 9.80
C GLU A 141 8.63 -14.32 10.36
N PRO A 142 7.37 -14.22 9.90
CA PRO A 142 6.42 -13.27 10.47
C PRO A 142 6.07 -13.62 11.92
N GLN A 143 5.79 -12.61 12.72
CA GLN A 143 5.36 -12.83 14.11
C GLN A 143 3.95 -13.43 14.17
N THR A 144 3.75 -14.40 15.06
CA THR A 144 2.41 -14.92 15.33
C THR A 144 1.65 -13.91 16.19
N ILE A 145 0.45 -13.54 15.76
CA ILE A 145 -0.47 -12.74 16.57
C ILE A 145 -1.14 -13.65 17.59
N GLU A 146 -0.99 -13.36 18.87
CA GLU A 146 -1.58 -14.18 19.94
C GLU A 146 -3.07 -13.87 20.12
N ASP A 147 -3.88 -14.88 20.48
CA ASP A 147 -5.33 -14.69 20.66
C ASP A 147 -5.65 -13.65 21.74
N ARG A 148 -4.82 -13.56 22.79
CA ARG A 148 -4.95 -12.54 23.85
C ARG A 148 -4.89 -11.11 23.31
N GLU A 149 -4.12 -10.86 22.24
CA GLU A 149 -4.03 -9.52 21.63
C GLU A 149 -5.35 -9.17 20.94
N ILE A 150 -6.04 -10.16 20.38
CA ILE A 150 -7.35 -9.99 19.75
C ILE A 150 -8.44 -9.82 20.80
N GLU A 151 -8.40 -10.64 21.86
CA GLU A 151 -9.32 -10.52 23.01
C GLU A 151 -9.22 -9.15 23.66
N GLU A 152 -8.01 -8.61 23.81
CA GLU A 152 -7.78 -7.26 24.35
C GLU A 152 -8.46 -6.17 23.50
N ILE A 153 -8.52 -6.32 22.17
CA ILE A 153 -9.23 -5.37 21.30
C ILE A 153 -10.74 -5.55 21.42
N VAL A 154 -11.21 -6.78 21.61
CA VAL A 154 -12.63 -7.05 21.83
C VAL A 154 -13.09 -6.52 23.19
N ASP A 155 -12.26 -6.56 24.22
CA ASP A 155 -12.57 -6.03 25.54
C ASP A 155 -12.46 -4.49 25.60
N PHE A 156 -11.64 -3.88 24.73
CA PHE A 156 -11.48 -2.43 24.56
C PHE A 156 -11.67 -2.01 23.09
N PRO A 157 -12.91 -1.99 22.58
CA PRO A 157 -13.20 -1.82 21.14
C PRO A 157 -12.63 -0.55 20.48
N GLU A 158 -12.43 0.51 21.24
CA GLU A 158 -11.83 1.76 20.75
C GLU A 158 -10.38 1.58 20.26
N LYS A 159 -9.69 0.51 20.67
CA LYS A 159 -8.33 0.20 20.21
C LYS A 159 -8.24 -0.01 18.70
N LEU A 160 -9.34 -0.37 18.04
CA LEU A 160 -9.39 -0.47 16.57
C LEU A 160 -8.99 0.85 15.90
N LEU A 161 -9.32 2.01 16.49
CA LEU A 161 -8.95 3.32 15.95
C LEU A 161 -7.43 3.48 15.89
N GLU A 162 -6.73 3.12 16.97
CA GLU A 162 -5.28 3.24 17.04
C GLU A 162 -4.59 2.24 16.09
N ILE A 163 -5.12 1.02 15.96
CA ILE A 163 -4.62 0.04 15.00
C ILE A 163 -4.70 0.58 13.56
N ILE A 164 -5.83 1.20 13.18
CA ILE A 164 -6.00 1.79 11.85
C ILE A 164 -5.05 2.98 11.64
N ARG A 165 -4.82 3.79 12.68
CA ARG A 165 -3.87 4.92 12.63
C ARG A 165 -2.43 4.45 12.47
N GLU A 166 -2.01 3.46 13.24
CA GLU A 166 -0.68 2.87 13.15
C GLU A 166 -0.46 2.15 11.82
N LEU A 167 -1.50 1.49 11.29
CA LEU A 167 -1.47 0.94 9.95
C LEU A 167 -1.21 2.04 8.90
N TYR A 168 -1.98 3.13 8.92
CA TYR A 168 -1.79 4.24 7.99
C TYR A 168 -0.37 4.82 8.07
N LYS A 169 0.12 5.11 9.27
CA LYS A 169 1.50 5.61 9.49
C LYS A 169 2.53 4.65 8.90
N SER A 170 2.39 3.35 9.18
CA SER A 170 3.29 2.31 8.68
C SER A 170 3.31 2.31 7.15
N ILE A 171 2.14 2.33 6.51
CA ILE A 171 2.03 2.34 5.04
C ILE A 171 2.66 3.60 4.43
N VAL A 172 2.38 4.78 4.99
CA VAL A 172 2.98 6.03 4.49
C VAL A 172 4.51 6.00 4.64
N SER A 173 5.00 5.48 5.77
CA SER A 173 6.43 5.45 6.11
C SER A 173 7.30 4.55 5.23
N ILE A 174 6.69 3.67 4.43
CA ILE A 174 7.38 2.79 3.48
C ILE A 174 7.22 3.23 2.02
N SER A 175 6.38 4.23 1.76
CA SER A 175 6.17 4.73 0.40
C SER A 175 7.40 5.48 -0.11
N ALA A 176 7.61 5.49 -1.42
CA ALA A 176 8.74 6.18 -2.06
C ALA A 176 8.79 7.70 -1.78
N ASN A 177 7.69 8.29 -1.30
CA ASN A 177 7.62 9.68 -0.85
C ASN A 177 8.44 9.95 0.42
N HIS A 178 8.56 8.94 1.28
CA HIS A 178 9.07 9.08 2.65
C HIS A 178 10.22 8.12 2.96
N ASP A 179 10.51 7.18 2.07
CA ASP A 179 11.50 6.13 2.28
C ASP A 179 12.47 6.04 1.09
N TYR A 180 13.77 6.23 1.37
CA TYR A 180 14.81 6.23 0.35
C TYR A 180 15.09 4.85 -0.24
N HIS A 181 14.88 3.76 0.51
CA HIS A 181 15.00 2.40 0.00
C HIS A 181 13.89 2.13 -1.03
N MET A 182 12.65 2.50 -0.72
CA MET A 182 11.53 2.39 -1.66
C MET A 182 11.71 3.31 -2.88
N PHE A 183 12.22 4.53 -2.67
CA PHE A 183 12.60 5.42 -3.77
C PHE A 183 13.67 4.78 -4.67
N PHE A 184 14.69 4.15 -4.09
CA PHE A 184 15.71 3.42 -4.86
C PHE A 184 15.10 2.30 -5.70
N ILE A 185 14.21 1.51 -5.10
CA ILE A 185 13.48 0.44 -5.80
C ILE A 185 12.67 1.00 -6.96
N LEU A 186 11.96 2.11 -6.76
CA LEU A 186 11.17 2.78 -7.79
C LEU A 186 12.04 3.18 -9.00
N ASN A 187 13.24 3.69 -8.75
CA ASN A 187 14.16 4.15 -9.78
C ASN A 187 14.90 3.01 -10.51
N THR A 188 14.87 1.79 -9.99
CA THR A 188 15.52 0.61 -10.61
C THR A 188 14.56 -0.25 -11.44
N ARG A 189 13.28 0.16 -11.59
CA ARG A 189 12.25 -0.62 -12.31
C ARG A 189 12.65 -0.98 -13.74
N CYS A 190 13.14 0.00 -14.49
CA CYS A 190 13.70 -0.17 -15.82
C CYS A 190 14.51 1.09 -16.18
N ILE A 191 15.82 0.98 -16.19
CA ILE A 191 16.72 2.12 -16.38
C ILE A 191 17.99 1.70 -17.12
N PRO A 192 18.51 2.51 -18.06
CA PRO A 192 19.85 2.28 -18.61
C PRO A 192 20.91 2.29 -17.52
N ARG A 193 21.80 1.29 -17.54
CA ARG A 193 22.87 1.10 -16.56
C ARG A 193 23.68 2.37 -16.30
N PHE A 194 24.01 3.12 -17.34
CA PHE A 194 24.76 4.38 -17.22
C PHE A 194 24.05 5.42 -16.33
N PHE A 195 22.72 5.54 -16.40
CA PHE A 195 22.00 6.54 -15.61
C PHE A 195 22.00 6.18 -14.13
N ILE A 196 21.73 4.90 -13.80
CA ILE A 196 21.72 4.48 -12.40
C ILE A 196 23.12 4.50 -11.80
N GLU A 197 24.17 4.12 -12.54
CA GLU A 197 25.57 4.20 -12.05
C GLU A 197 26.12 5.63 -11.97
N LYS A 198 25.50 6.59 -12.68
CA LYS A 198 25.80 8.01 -12.52
C LYS A 198 25.11 8.59 -11.29
N ALA A 199 23.87 8.17 -11.04
CA ALA A 199 23.11 8.55 -9.85
C ALA A 199 23.69 7.93 -8.57
N TYR A 200 24.15 6.67 -8.65
CA TYR A 200 24.63 5.85 -7.53
C TYR A 200 26.03 5.25 -7.83
N PRO A 201 27.10 6.06 -7.76
CA PRO A 201 28.45 5.67 -8.16
C PRO A 201 28.97 4.34 -7.60
N LYS A 202 28.67 3.96 -6.35
CA LYS A 202 29.12 2.65 -5.80
C LYS A 202 28.56 1.45 -6.58
N LEU A 203 27.50 1.61 -7.38
CA LEU A 203 26.98 0.53 -8.22
C LEU A 203 28.00 0.07 -9.27
N ARG A 204 28.90 0.93 -9.75
CA ARG A 204 29.88 0.53 -10.79
C ARG A 204 30.69 -0.69 -10.42
N GLU A 205 31.04 -0.79 -9.14
CA GLU A 205 31.84 -1.89 -8.59
C GLU A 205 30.98 -2.96 -7.90
N ASN A 206 29.74 -2.61 -7.53
CA ASN A 206 28.86 -3.46 -6.71
C ASN A 206 27.57 -3.88 -7.42
N PHE A 207 27.46 -3.65 -8.73
CA PHE A 207 26.22 -3.90 -9.48
C PHE A 207 25.76 -5.33 -9.34
N GLU A 208 26.65 -6.31 -9.53
CA GLU A 208 26.30 -7.74 -9.42
C GLU A 208 25.78 -8.10 -8.01
N LYS A 209 26.38 -7.50 -6.98
CA LYS A 209 25.94 -7.70 -5.59
C LYS A 209 24.54 -7.15 -5.38
N VAL A 210 24.30 -5.90 -5.79
CA VAL A 210 22.97 -5.26 -5.67
C VAL A 210 21.93 -5.96 -6.53
N SER A 211 22.30 -6.35 -7.74
CA SER A 211 21.47 -7.12 -8.67
C SER A 211 21.04 -8.45 -8.05
N LYS A 212 21.94 -9.15 -7.35
CA LYS A 212 21.60 -10.37 -6.62
C LYS A 212 20.65 -10.13 -5.45
N ILE A 213 20.87 -9.07 -4.66
CA ILE A 213 20.04 -8.75 -3.49
C ILE A 213 18.61 -8.38 -3.92
N LEU A 214 18.50 -7.45 -4.86
CA LEU A 214 17.22 -6.90 -5.31
C LEU A 214 16.57 -7.71 -6.44
N GLU A 215 17.29 -8.71 -6.93
CA GLU A 215 16.92 -9.55 -8.07
C GLU A 215 16.60 -8.71 -9.31
N LEU A 216 17.62 -7.99 -9.76
CA LEU A 216 17.59 -7.25 -11.01
C LEU A 216 18.05 -8.15 -12.17
N GLU A 217 17.60 -7.81 -13.37
CA GLU A 217 17.98 -8.50 -14.59
C GLU A 217 18.14 -7.52 -15.77
N GLU A 218 18.87 -7.97 -16.78
CA GLU A 218 18.93 -7.25 -18.06
C GLU A 218 17.59 -7.42 -18.79
N LYS A 219 16.89 -6.30 -19.01
CA LYS A 219 15.64 -6.25 -19.78
C LYS A 219 15.91 -6.11 -21.27
N PHE A 220 17.02 -5.46 -21.62
CA PHE A 220 17.40 -5.23 -23.01
C PHE A 220 18.90 -4.96 -23.11
N VAL A 221 19.56 -5.61 -24.06
CA VAL A 221 20.97 -5.38 -24.38
C VAL A 221 21.06 -4.86 -25.82
N PRO A 222 21.59 -3.65 -26.05
CA PRO A 222 21.77 -3.12 -27.40
C PRO A 222 22.67 -4.00 -28.26
N ASN A 223 22.25 -4.29 -29.50
CA ASN A 223 23.07 -5.00 -30.48
C ASN A 223 24.06 -4.04 -31.17
N VAL A 224 25.14 -3.69 -30.47
CA VAL A 224 26.21 -2.82 -30.97
C VAL A 224 27.57 -3.46 -30.72
N SER A 225 28.51 -3.24 -31.64
CA SER A 225 29.87 -3.78 -31.55
C SER A 225 30.69 -3.13 -30.45
N ASP A 226 30.46 -1.84 -30.19
CA ASP A 226 31.11 -1.10 -29.10
C ASP A 226 30.62 -1.61 -27.74
N GLU A 227 31.51 -2.27 -26.99
CA GLU A 227 31.22 -2.84 -25.69
C GLU A 227 30.81 -1.79 -24.64
N LYS A 228 31.43 -0.61 -24.67
CA LYS A 228 31.12 0.46 -23.72
C LYS A 228 29.72 0.99 -23.95
N ILE A 229 29.32 1.18 -25.22
CA ILE A 229 27.95 1.56 -25.57
C ILE A 229 26.99 0.45 -25.18
N ARG A 230 27.30 -0.82 -25.50
CA ARG A 230 26.47 -1.97 -25.14
C ARG A 230 26.16 -1.99 -23.64
N ILE A 231 27.18 -1.94 -22.78
CA ILE A 231 27.04 -1.99 -21.32
C ILE A 231 26.27 -0.77 -20.78
N ASN A 232 26.64 0.44 -21.21
CA ASN A 232 26.03 1.68 -20.70
C ASN A 232 24.53 1.78 -20.99
N TYR A 233 24.12 1.26 -22.15
CA TYR A 233 22.75 1.33 -22.63
C TYR A 233 21.95 0.03 -22.44
N THR A 234 22.54 -0.99 -21.80
CA THR A 234 21.77 -2.13 -21.28
C THR A 234 20.72 -1.60 -20.30
N LEU A 235 19.46 -1.96 -20.54
CA LEU A 235 18.37 -1.69 -19.61
C LEU A 235 18.41 -2.74 -18.51
N ILE A 236 18.53 -2.27 -17.29
CA ILE A 236 18.39 -3.08 -16.08
C ILE A 236 16.99 -2.85 -15.54
N GLY A 237 16.34 -3.91 -15.08
CA GLY A 237 15.04 -3.80 -14.43
C GLY A 237 14.81 -4.88 -13.39
N HIS A 238 13.65 -4.85 -12.76
CA HIS A 238 13.28 -5.85 -11.76
C HIS A 238 12.98 -7.20 -12.44
N LYS A 239 13.55 -8.29 -11.92
CA LYS A 239 13.13 -9.63 -12.31
C LYS A 239 11.65 -9.83 -11.98
N GLU A 240 10.93 -10.53 -12.84
CA GLU A 240 9.52 -10.85 -12.59
C GLU A 240 9.38 -11.63 -11.26
N ASN A 241 8.49 -11.17 -10.38
CA ASN A 241 8.32 -11.68 -9.02
C ASN A 241 9.60 -11.63 -8.14
N GLY A 242 10.60 -10.84 -8.57
CA GLY A 242 11.80 -10.48 -7.82
C GLY A 242 11.49 -9.64 -6.57
N LEU A 243 12.43 -9.58 -5.61
CA LEU A 243 12.29 -8.76 -4.41
C LEU A 243 11.92 -7.31 -4.73
N ALA A 244 12.67 -6.66 -5.63
CA ALA A 244 12.38 -5.29 -6.04
C ALA A 244 11.04 -5.16 -6.79
N SER A 245 10.65 -6.17 -7.56
CA SER A 245 9.36 -6.18 -8.27
C SER A 245 8.18 -6.22 -7.28
N ILE A 246 8.27 -7.03 -6.21
CA ILE A 246 7.22 -7.14 -5.19
C ILE A 246 7.12 -5.84 -4.37
N LEU A 247 8.27 -5.26 -3.98
CA LEU A 247 8.31 -3.99 -3.27
C LEU A 247 7.78 -2.83 -4.12
N PHE A 248 8.09 -2.83 -5.41
CA PHE A 248 7.51 -1.90 -6.36
C PHE A 248 5.99 -2.05 -6.46
N GLU A 249 5.49 -3.28 -6.56
CA GLU A 249 4.05 -3.58 -6.56
C GLU A 249 3.38 -3.08 -5.28
N LEU A 250 4.00 -3.31 -4.12
CA LEU A 250 3.54 -2.80 -2.82
C LEU A 250 3.35 -1.28 -2.86
N ASN A 251 4.36 -0.53 -3.32
CA ASN A 251 4.25 0.93 -3.44
C ASN A 251 3.14 1.35 -4.42
N GLU A 252 3.00 0.69 -5.57
CA GLU A 252 1.93 1.00 -6.53
C GLU A 252 0.53 0.74 -5.96
N LYS A 253 0.33 -0.34 -5.20
CA LYS A 253 -0.94 -0.63 -4.52
C LYS A 253 -1.27 0.44 -3.48
N ILE A 254 -0.28 0.83 -2.69
CA ILE A 254 -0.38 1.91 -1.70
C ILE A 254 -0.82 3.20 -2.40
N TRP A 255 -0.08 3.63 -3.41
CA TRP A 255 -0.37 4.83 -4.18
C TRP A 255 -1.74 4.81 -4.87
N GLY A 256 -2.13 3.69 -5.46
CA GLY A 256 -3.37 3.58 -6.21
C GLY A 256 -4.62 3.49 -5.34
N LYS A 257 -4.51 2.92 -4.14
CA LYS A 257 -5.68 2.60 -3.31
C LYS A 257 -5.87 3.48 -2.09
N ILE A 258 -4.80 4.03 -1.48
CA ILE A 258 -4.92 4.87 -0.27
C ILE A 258 -6.01 5.95 -0.39
N PRO A 259 -6.10 6.74 -1.49
CA PRO A 259 -7.11 7.79 -1.62
C PRO A 259 -8.56 7.29 -1.61
N GLN A 260 -8.76 5.98 -1.84
CA GLN A 260 -10.07 5.34 -1.88
C GLN A 260 -10.44 4.69 -0.52
N VAL A 261 -9.47 4.54 0.39
CA VAL A 261 -9.66 3.91 1.71
C VAL A 261 -10.24 4.94 2.70
N LYS A 262 -11.56 5.13 2.65
CA LYS A 262 -12.29 6.12 3.49
C LYS A 262 -12.15 5.89 4.99
N ILE A 263 -11.82 4.67 5.43
CA ILE A 263 -11.72 4.38 6.87
C ILE A 263 -10.64 5.21 7.55
N PHE A 264 -9.59 5.61 6.84
CA PHE A 264 -8.55 6.48 7.38
C PHE A 264 -9.13 7.86 7.75
N GLU A 265 -9.97 8.44 6.90
CA GLU A 265 -10.66 9.70 7.18
C GLU A 265 -11.61 9.56 8.38
N ASN A 266 -12.32 8.43 8.49
CA ASN A 266 -13.22 8.14 9.60
C ASN A 266 -12.50 8.10 10.96
N VAL A 267 -11.20 7.77 11.01
CA VAL A 267 -10.40 7.80 12.24
C VAL A 267 -9.64 9.13 12.44
N GLY A 268 -9.98 10.16 11.65
CA GLY A 268 -9.45 11.52 11.78
C GLY A 268 -8.14 11.76 11.02
N ILE A 269 -7.79 10.92 10.05
CA ILE A 269 -6.58 11.09 9.24
C ILE A 269 -6.89 11.92 8.01
N ILE A 270 -6.07 12.93 7.75
CA ILE A 270 -6.09 13.66 6.47
C ILE A 270 -5.33 12.81 5.45
N VAL A 271 -6.08 12.06 4.64
CA VAL A 271 -5.49 11.18 3.62
C VAL A 271 -4.88 12.03 2.50
N ARG A 272 -3.59 11.81 2.25
CA ARG A 272 -2.87 12.42 1.13
C ARG A 272 -2.84 11.50 -0.07
N ASP A 273 -3.00 12.07 -1.25
CA ASP A 273 -2.67 11.39 -2.50
C ASP A 273 -1.15 11.40 -2.69
N LEU A 274 -0.51 10.37 -2.14
CA LEU A 274 0.94 10.20 -2.17
C LEU A 274 1.49 10.19 -3.61
N LYS A 275 0.74 9.63 -4.57
CA LYS A 275 1.17 9.56 -5.97
C LYS A 275 1.20 10.95 -6.59
N THR A 276 0.12 11.71 -6.44
CA THR A 276 0.04 13.08 -6.94
C THR A 276 1.05 13.99 -6.25
N GLU A 277 1.22 13.85 -4.92
CA GLU A 277 2.25 14.58 -4.16
C GLU A 277 3.65 14.30 -4.70
N TYR A 278 3.98 13.02 -4.94
CA TYR A 278 5.27 12.61 -5.50
C TYR A 278 5.54 13.27 -6.85
N TYR A 279 4.58 13.18 -7.80
CA TYR A 279 4.74 13.77 -9.13
C TYR A 279 4.87 15.30 -9.09
N ASN A 280 4.09 15.97 -8.24
CA ASN A 280 4.19 17.42 -8.08
C ASN A 280 5.56 17.84 -7.54
N ASN A 281 6.09 17.11 -6.56
CA ASN A 281 7.41 17.36 -6.00
C ASN A 281 8.51 17.14 -7.05
N ALA A 282 8.44 16.04 -7.80
CA ALA A 282 9.38 15.75 -8.88
C ALA A 282 9.34 16.84 -9.96
N LYS A 283 8.14 17.25 -10.40
CA LYS A 283 7.95 18.31 -11.38
C LYS A 283 8.56 19.64 -10.92
N GLN A 284 8.28 20.05 -9.69
CA GLN A 284 8.85 21.28 -9.12
C GLN A 284 10.39 21.21 -9.02
N ALA A 285 10.94 20.06 -8.65
CA ALA A 285 12.40 19.88 -8.60
C ALA A 285 13.05 20.04 -9.98
N LEU A 286 12.41 19.52 -11.02
CA LEU A 286 12.87 19.63 -12.41
C LEU A 286 12.76 21.06 -12.95
N GLU A 287 11.66 21.75 -12.65
CA GLU A 287 11.46 23.16 -13.01
C GLU A 287 12.55 24.05 -12.38
N LYS A 288 12.93 23.79 -11.12
CA LYS A 288 13.98 24.54 -10.41
C LYS A 288 15.35 24.45 -11.09
N ILE A 289 15.68 23.31 -11.69
CA ILE A 289 16.94 23.14 -12.43
C ILE A 289 16.83 23.56 -13.90
N GLY A 290 15.71 24.16 -14.30
CA GLY A 290 15.43 24.56 -15.68
C GLY A 290 15.37 23.38 -16.65
N TRP A 291 15.08 22.17 -16.15
CA TRP A 291 14.94 21.01 -17.01
C TRP A 291 13.77 21.23 -17.96
N LYS A 292 14.03 21.00 -19.24
CA LYS A 292 13.00 21.01 -20.28
C LYS A 292 13.03 19.66 -20.96
N LYS A 293 11.84 19.15 -21.24
CA LYS A 293 11.70 17.96 -22.06
C LYS A 293 12.41 18.19 -23.40
N PRO A 294 13.26 17.27 -23.87
CA PRO A 294 13.95 17.45 -25.13
C PRO A 294 12.98 17.50 -26.32
N ASP A 295 13.16 18.46 -27.22
CA ASP A 295 12.27 18.70 -28.38
C ASP A 295 12.20 17.52 -29.35
N TYR A 296 13.20 16.64 -29.34
CA TYR A 296 13.22 15.43 -30.15
C TYR A 296 12.34 14.30 -29.60
N ILE A 297 11.89 14.38 -28.34
CA ILE A 297 10.92 13.45 -27.75
C ILE A 297 9.52 14.01 -28.02
N ARG A 298 8.88 13.52 -29.08
CA ARG A 298 7.51 13.91 -29.42
C ARG A 298 6.53 13.18 -28.52
N LEU A 299 5.47 13.85 -28.06
CA LEU A 299 4.34 13.15 -27.44
C LEU A 299 3.38 12.72 -28.54
N SER A 300 2.69 11.60 -28.34
CA SER A 300 1.52 11.26 -29.16
C SER A 300 0.55 12.44 -29.15
N ASP A 301 -0.05 12.73 -30.29
CA ASP A 301 -1.07 13.79 -30.36
C ASP A 301 -2.22 13.48 -29.38
N PRO A 302 -2.78 14.48 -28.68
CA PRO A 302 -3.94 14.28 -27.81
C PRO A 302 -5.12 13.67 -28.59
N PRO A 303 -5.96 12.83 -27.95
CA PRO A 303 -7.20 12.38 -28.56
C PRO A 303 -8.05 13.60 -28.97
N GLY A 304 -8.21 13.84 -30.28
CA GLY A 304 -9.05 14.92 -30.83
C GLY A 304 -8.34 15.98 -31.69
N THR A 305 -7.05 15.85 -31.98
CA THR A 305 -6.40 16.73 -32.98
C THR A 305 -6.99 16.51 -34.38
N LYS A 306 -7.46 17.59 -35.02
CA LYS A 306 -8.12 17.55 -36.32
C LYS A 306 -7.14 17.13 -37.41
N HIS A 307 -7.50 16.05 -38.11
CA HIS A 307 -6.87 15.56 -39.33
C HIS A 307 -6.53 16.70 -40.31
N VAL A 308 -5.25 16.81 -40.69
CA VAL A 308 -4.84 17.51 -41.92
C VAL A 308 -4.96 16.52 -43.07
N ARG A 309 -5.78 16.84 -44.08
CA ARG A 309 -5.95 16.00 -45.29
C ARG A 309 -4.59 15.76 -45.96
N GLY A 310 -4.22 14.49 -46.14
CA GLY A 310 -3.01 14.08 -46.88
C GLY A 310 -2.05 13.17 -46.11
N TYR A 311 -2.23 13.00 -44.79
CA TYR A 311 -1.42 12.11 -43.97
C TYR A 311 -2.31 11.10 -43.22
N SER A 312 -1.98 9.82 -43.35
CA SER A 312 -2.70 8.70 -42.72
C SER A 312 -2.38 8.60 -41.21
N GLY A 313 -3.41 8.72 -40.39
CA GLY A 313 -3.44 8.34 -38.96
C GLY A 313 -2.92 9.40 -37.96
N PRO A 314 -3.40 9.38 -36.70
CA PRO A 314 -2.65 9.99 -35.60
C PRO A 314 -1.28 9.31 -35.58
N TRP A 315 -0.20 10.08 -35.60
CA TRP A 315 1.12 9.54 -35.33
C TRP A 315 1.15 9.18 -33.85
N TYR A 316 0.75 7.95 -33.54
CA TYR A 316 1.08 7.35 -32.26
C TYR A 316 2.59 7.14 -32.28
N TYR A 317 3.31 8.04 -31.62
CA TYR A 317 4.68 7.74 -31.26
C TYR A 317 4.61 6.74 -30.11
N THR A 318 4.56 5.46 -30.44
CA THR A 318 4.59 4.38 -29.44
C THR A 318 6.01 4.24 -28.94
N TYR A 319 6.36 5.01 -27.92
CA TYR A 319 7.52 4.74 -27.11
C TYR A 319 7.12 3.72 -26.06
N TYR A 320 7.51 2.44 -26.25
CA TYR A 320 7.51 1.48 -25.15
C TYR A 320 8.69 1.83 -24.24
N ILE A 321 8.46 2.76 -23.30
CA ILE A 321 9.38 3.05 -22.21
C ILE A 321 8.67 2.56 -20.94
N GLU A 322 8.92 1.31 -20.56
CA GLU A 322 8.45 0.75 -19.28
C GLU A 322 9.34 1.23 -18.13
N GLY A 323 9.54 2.55 -18.00
CA GLY A 323 10.38 3.15 -16.98
C GLY A 323 10.14 4.65 -16.92
N ILE A 324 10.19 5.23 -15.71
CA ILE A 324 10.03 6.67 -15.55
C ILE A 324 11.31 7.35 -16.05
N MET A 325 11.28 7.91 -17.26
CA MET A 325 12.05 9.10 -17.58
C MET A 325 11.07 10.28 -17.65
N ILE A 326 10.77 10.80 -16.45
CA ILE A 326 10.10 12.07 -16.15
C ILE A 326 8.77 12.32 -16.89
#